data_AF-A0AAE7DUW8-F1
#
_entry.id   AF-A0AAE7DUW8-F1
#
_cell.length_a   1.000
_cell.length_b   1.000
_cell.length_c   1.000
_cell.angle_alpha   90.00
_cell.angle_beta   90.00
_cell.angle_gamma   90.00
#
_symmetry.space_group_name_H-M   'P 1'
#
loop_
_entity.id
_entity.type
_entity.pdbx_description
1 polymer ?
#
loop_
_entity_poly.entity_id
_entity_poly.type
_entity_poly.pdbx_seq_one_letter_code
_entity_poly.pdbx_strand_id
1 'polypeptide(L)'
;MGILTFMDFCSGIGGGRLGLERCHLKCVGHAEINHEALRTYELFFKDTHNFGDLMRINPNDLPDFDALISGFPCQAFSINGKRKGLEDERGTIIYGIIRILKVKQPKCFLLENVKGLIHHKQQETFKTIIKALQEAGYTTYYQILNSADFQLAQKRERLYIVGFRKDLKHPFHFPLGLANDYYFKDFLDADNECYLDINNATFQKYLHNKYNHNRVSLENILTLENAVLDTRQSDLRLYFNVFPTLRTSRHGLFYTQKGKIKKLNAIESLLLQGFPRGLIAKIKDNPNFKESHLLSQAGNAMSVNVIAAIAKQMLKAIQ
;
A
#
# COMPACT_ATOMS: atom_id res chain seq x y z
N MET A 1 -4.09 18.63 -24.61
CA MET A 1 -5.04 17.98 -23.68
C MET A 1 -4.99 18.72 -22.35
N GLY A 2 -6.14 18.90 -21.68
CA GLY A 2 -6.16 19.46 -20.32
C GLY A 2 -5.51 18.53 -19.30
N ILE A 3 -5.28 19.04 -18.09
CA ILE A 3 -4.77 18.26 -16.95
C ILE A 3 -5.81 17.19 -16.60
N LEU A 4 -5.40 15.91 -16.59
CA LEU A 4 -6.27 14.82 -16.18
C LEU A 4 -6.52 14.88 -14.67
N THR A 5 -7.77 14.68 -14.27
CA THR A 5 -8.18 14.69 -12.86
C THR A 5 -8.42 13.28 -12.31
N PHE A 6 -8.33 13.10 -11.00
CA PHE A 6 -8.63 11.81 -10.38
C PHE A 6 -9.30 11.93 -9.01
N MET A 7 -9.98 10.86 -8.61
CA MET A 7 -10.47 10.65 -7.24
C MET A 7 -9.75 9.48 -6.56
N ASP A 8 -9.43 9.67 -5.27
CA ASP A 8 -8.69 8.73 -4.43
C ASP A 8 -9.60 8.08 -3.37
N PHE A 9 -10.01 6.83 -3.58
CA PHE A 9 -10.93 6.12 -2.68
C PHE A 9 -10.19 5.11 -1.80
N CYS A 10 -10.62 4.98 -0.54
CA CYS A 10 -9.84 4.26 0.48
C CYS A 10 -8.42 4.85 0.55
N SER A 11 -8.36 6.18 0.62
CA SER A 11 -7.15 6.94 0.32
C SER A 11 -6.05 6.78 1.37
N GLY A 12 -6.38 6.36 2.59
CA GLY A 12 -5.45 6.25 3.69
C GLY A 12 -4.71 7.56 3.91
N ILE A 13 -3.39 7.53 3.75
CA ILE A 13 -2.52 8.71 3.86
C ILE A 13 -2.03 9.24 2.49
N GLY A 14 -2.64 8.79 1.39
CA GLY A 14 -2.43 9.34 0.04
C GLY A 14 -1.19 8.84 -0.70
N GLY A 15 -0.78 7.59 -0.46
CA GLY A 15 0.28 6.97 -1.26
C GLY A 15 -0.10 6.83 -2.74
N GLY A 16 -1.38 6.54 -3.01
CA GLY A 16 -1.95 6.52 -4.36
C GLY A 16 -1.94 7.90 -5.01
N ARG A 17 -2.48 8.90 -4.29
CA ARG A 17 -2.43 10.32 -4.71
C ARG A 17 -1.05 10.78 -5.10
N LEU A 18 -0.04 10.56 -4.25
CA LEU A 18 1.34 10.97 -4.56
C LEU A 18 1.86 10.34 -5.84
N GLY A 19 1.54 9.07 -6.09
CA GLY A 19 1.96 8.38 -7.30
C GLY A 19 1.36 9.00 -8.55
N LEU A 20 0.06 9.35 -8.51
CA LEU A 20 -0.62 10.01 -9.63
C LEU A 20 -0.20 11.48 -9.82
N GLU A 21 -0.02 12.24 -8.74
CA GLU A 21 0.43 13.64 -8.81
C GLU A 21 1.88 13.76 -9.36
N ARG A 22 2.75 12.77 -9.11
CA ARG A 22 4.06 12.66 -9.77
C ARG A 22 3.97 12.53 -11.30
N CYS A 23 2.82 12.12 -11.82
CA CYS A 23 2.53 12.04 -13.24
C CYS A 23 1.65 13.20 -13.74
N HIS A 24 1.58 14.29 -12.97
CA HIS A 24 0.84 15.52 -13.31
C HIS A 24 -0.69 15.38 -13.38
N LEU A 25 -1.27 14.33 -12.79
CA LEU A 25 -2.72 14.29 -12.57
C LEU A 25 -3.10 15.16 -11.36
N LYS A 26 -4.31 15.70 -11.36
CA LYS A 26 -4.84 16.53 -10.27
C LYS A 26 -5.90 15.80 -9.46
N CYS A 27 -5.71 15.68 -8.15
CA CYS A 27 -6.73 15.14 -7.25
C CYS A 27 -7.92 16.13 -7.16
N VAL A 28 -9.15 15.64 -7.31
CA VAL A 28 -10.39 16.45 -7.14
C VAL A 28 -11.20 16.07 -5.90
N GLY A 29 -10.73 15.07 -5.15
CA GLY A 29 -11.33 14.65 -3.89
C GLY A 29 -10.91 13.24 -3.50
N HIS A 30 -11.21 12.87 -2.26
CA HIS A 30 -10.87 11.56 -1.72
C HIS A 30 -11.97 10.99 -0.82
N ALA A 31 -11.90 9.70 -0.49
CA ALA A 31 -12.80 9.06 0.46
C ALA A 31 -12.00 8.20 1.45
N GLU A 32 -12.05 8.58 2.73
CA GLU A 32 -11.45 7.85 3.84
C GLU A 32 -12.33 8.00 5.10
N ILE A 33 -12.41 6.92 5.89
CA ILE A 33 -13.24 6.85 7.11
C ILE A 33 -12.39 6.84 8.38
N ASN A 34 -11.11 6.48 8.28
CA ASN A 34 -10.20 6.45 9.40
C ASN A 34 -9.73 7.87 9.75
N HIS A 35 -10.20 8.39 10.88
CA HIS A 35 -9.89 9.74 11.36
C HIS A 35 -8.38 10.02 11.52
N GLU A 36 -7.59 9.04 11.95
CA GLU A 36 -6.14 9.20 12.10
C GLU A 36 -5.45 9.31 10.74
N ALA A 37 -5.87 8.50 9.76
CA ALA A 37 -5.35 8.57 8.40
C ALA A 37 -5.74 9.89 7.72
N LEU A 38 -6.99 10.33 7.90
CA LEU A 38 -7.47 11.63 7.43
C LEU A 38 -6.64 12.79 7.96
N ARG A 39 -6.33 12.78 9.26
CA ARG A 39 -5.48 13.82 9.87
C ARG A 39 -4.11 13.91 9.19
N THR A 40 -3.50 12.76 8.89
CA THR A 40 -2.22 12.71 8.16
C THR A 40 -2.39 13.18 6.72
N TYR A 41 -3.46 12.75 6.05
CA TYR A 41 -3.79 13.13 4.67
C TYR A 41 -3.96 14.65 4.53
N GLU A 42 -4.80 15.27 5.37
CA GLU A 42 -5.05 16.71 5.39
C GLU A 42 -3.77 17.51 5.63
N LEU A 43 -2.89 17.05 6.54
CA LEU A 43 -1.59 17.69 6.76
C LEU A 43 -0.66 17.59 5.53
N PHE A 44 -0.66 16.44 4.84
CA PHE A 44 0.17 16.23 3.68
C PHE A 44 -0.25 17.09 2.50
N PHE A 45 -1.56 17.12 2.19
CA PHE A 45 -2.08 17.69 0.95
C PHE A 45 -2.81 19.02 1.13
N LYS A 46 -3.11 19.45 2.36
CA LYS A 46 -3.97 20.62 2.66
C LYS A 46 -5.32 20.52 1.94
N ASP A 47 -5.85 19.31 1.87
CA ASP A 47 -7.06 18.97 1.14
C ASP A 47 -8.08 18.37 2.11
N THR A 48 -9.23 19.02 2.22
CA THR A 48 -10.34 18.63 3.11
C THR A 48 -11.55 18.09 2.35
N HIS A 49 -11.44 17.84 1.03
CA HIS A 49 -12.53 17.33 0.20
C HIS A 49 -12.71 15.81 0.39
N ASN A 50 -13.04 15.42 1.62
CA ASN A 50 -13.35 14.05 1.98
C ASN A 50 -14.83 13.73 1.73
N PHE A 51 -15.11 12.72 0.93
CA PHE A 51 -16.45 12.18 0.70
C PHE A 51 -16.85 11.09 1.71
N GLY A 52 -15.95 10.72 2.64
CA GLY A 52 -16.24 9.84 3.77
C GLY A 52 -16.42 8.37 3.37
N ASP A 53 -17.49 7.75 3.84
CA ASP A 53 -17.75 6.33 3.63
C ASP A 53 -18.16 6.03 2.18
N LEU A 54 -17.24 5.41 1.43
CA LEU A 54 -17.42 4.96 0.06
C LEU A 54 -18.77 4.26 -0.18
N MET A 55 -19.20 3.43 0.75
CA MET A 55 -20.42 2.62 0.57
C MET A 55 -21.68 3.48 0.59
N ARG A 56 -21.62 4.65 1.23
CA ARG A 56 -22.71 5.61 1.39
C ARG A 56 -22.68 6.74 0.35
N ILE A 57 -21.58 6.90 -0.39
CA ILE A 57 -21.47 7.90 -1.46
C ILE A 57 -22.50 7.62 -2.55
N ASN A 58 -23.37 8.60 -2.82
CA ASN A 58 -24.13 8.64 -4.06
C ASN A 58 -23.19 9.09 -5.20
N PRO A 59 -22.93 8.26 -6.22
CA PRO A 59 -21.97 8.61 -7.26
C PRO A 59 -22.33 9.87 -8.04
N ASN A 60 -23.61 10.26 -8.10
CA ASN A 60 -24.03 11.48 -8.81
C ASN A 60 -23.58 12.77 -8.11
N ASP A 61 -23.27 12.71 -6.81
CA ASP A 61 -22.80 13.87 -6.03
C ASP A 61 -21.28 14.06 -6.14
N LEU A 62 -20.57 13.12 -6.77
CA LEU A 62 -19.14 13.22 -7.01
C LEU A 62 -18.84 14.15 -8.20
N PRO A 63 -17.77 14.96 -8.15
CA PRO A 63 -17.30 15.71 -9.31
C PRO A 63 -16.94 14.76 -10.45
N ASP A 64 -16.85 15.30 -11.67
CA ASP A 64 -16.28 14.55 -12.78
C ASP A 64 -14.78 14.38 -12.61
N PHE A 65 -14.29 13.19 -12.98
CA PHE A 65 -12.86 12.86 -12.93
C PHE A 65 -12.47 11.91 -14.05
N ASP A 66 -11.23 12.02 -14.52
CA ASP A 66 -10.71 11.19 -15.60
C ASP A 66 -10.23 9.81 -15.13
N ALA A 67 -9.75 9.71 -13.88
CA ALA A 67 -9.18 8.49 -13.34
C ALA A 67 -9.67 8.17 -11.92
N LEU A 68 -9.77 6.89 -11.59
CA LEU A 68 -10.06 6.40 -10.24
C LEU A 68 -8.85 5.65 -9.67
N ILE A 69 -8.47 5.91 -8.43
CA ILE A 69 -7.50 5.08 -7.70
C ILE A 69 -8.08 4.55 -6.39
N SER A 70 -7.78 3.30 -6.05
CA SER A 70 -8.16 2.75 -4.74
C SER A 70 -7.32 1.55 -4.28
N GLY A 71 -6.77 1.64 -3.08
CA GLY A 71 -6.20 0.50 -2.34
C GLY A 71 -7.26 -0.08 -1.41
N PHE A 72 -8.20 -0.86 -1.95
CA PHE A 72 -9.35 -1.32 -1.18
C PHE A 72 -8.98 -2.44 -0.20
N PRO A 73 -9.59 -2.49 1.00
CA PRO A 73 -9.24 -3.46 2.01
C PRO A 73 -9.53 -4.89 1.54
N CYS A 74 -8.58 -5.79 1.81
CA CYS A 74 -8.75 -7.23 1.65
C CYS A 74 -9.61 -7.81 2.79
N GLN A 75 -10.87 -7.40 2.90
CA GLN A 75 -11.80 -8.09 3.79
C GLN A 75 -12.07 -9.48 3.21
N ALA A 76 -11.89 -10.52 4.01
CA ALA A 76 -12.22 -11.87 3.60
C ALA A 76 -13.71 -11.90 3.22
N PHE A 77 -14.00 -12.20 1.96
CA PHE A 77 -15.35 -12.47 1.49
C PHE A 77 -15.89 -13.63 2.33
N SER A 78 -16.64 -13.30 3.38
CA SER A 78 -17.05 -14.21 4.45
C SER A 78 -17.47 -15.58 3.89
N ILE A 79 -16.88 -16.63 4.45
CA ILE A 79 -17.25 -18.04 4.21
C ILE A 79 -18.48 -18.44 5.07
N ASN A 80 -18.94 -17.57 5.99
CA ASN A 80 -19.99 -17.91 6.95
C ASN A 80 -21.37 -17.26 6.68
N GLY A 81 -21.61 -16.75 5.47
CA GLY A 81 -22.94 -16.34 5.03
C GLY A 81 -23.79 -17.54 4.59
N LYS A 82 -24.27 -18.36 5.53
CA LYS A 82 -25.40 -19.26 5.25
C LYS A 82 -26.58 -18.41 4.73
N ARG A 83 -26.97 -18.62 3.47
CA ARG A 83 -28.30 -18.33 2.90
C ARG A 83 -28.90 -16.94 3.21
N LYS A 84 -28.32 -15.84 2.70
CA LYS A 84 -29.04 -14.55 2.59
C LYS A 84 -28.70 -13.77 1.32
N GLY A 85 -29.13 -14.30 0.15
CA GLY A 85 -29.40 -13.55 -1.08
C GLY A 85 -28.29 -12.65 -1.68
N LEU A 86 -28.60 -12.06 -2.84
CA LEU A 86 -27.84 -11.01 -3.53
C LEU A 86 -27.77 -9.66 -2.73
N GLU A 87 -28.02 -9.71 -1.43
CA GLU A 87 -28.05 -8.53 -0.55
C GLU A 87 -26.74 -8.33 0.22
N ASP A 88 -26.04 -9.41 0.56
CA ASP A 88 -24.81 -9.35 1.36
C ASP A 88 -23.55 -9.11 0.50
N GLU A 89 -23.60 -9.43 -0.79
CA GLU A 89 -22.53 -9.09 -1.75
C GLU A 89 -22.36 -7.57 -1.90
N ARG A 90 -23.41 -6.78 -1.62
CA ARG A 90 -23.42 -5.32 -1.68
C ARG A 90 -22.65 -4.61 -0.56
N GLY A 91 -22.21 -5.34 0.48
CA GLY A 91 -21.50 -4.77 1.64
C GLY A 91 -19.98 -4.65 1.47
N THR A 92 -19.40 -5.21 0.40
CA THR A 92 -17.94 -5.19 0.22
C THR A 92 -17.47 -3.99 -0.59
N ILE A 93 -16.38 -3.36 -0.12
CA ILE A 93 -15.84 -2.09 -0.65
C ILE A 93 -15.65 -2.10 -2.17
N ILE A 94 -15.22 -3.23 -2.75
CA ILE A 94 -15.01 -3.36 -4.19
C ILE A 94 -16.28 -3.11 -5.01
N TYR A 95 -17.47 -3.51 -4.52
CA TYR A 95 -18.71 -3.22 -5.24
C TYR A 95 -19.16 -1.77 -5.09
N GLY A 96 -18.76 -1.09 -4.01
CA GLY A 96 -18.87 0.38 -3.89
C GLY A 96 -18.06 1.08 -4.99
N ILE A 97 -16.83 0.63 -5.24
CA ILE A 97 -15.99 1.11 -6.34
C ILE A 97 -16.65 0.82 -7.70
N ILE A 98 -17.12 -0.41 -7.92
CA ILE A 98 -17.78 -0.79 -9.19
C ILE A 98 -19.06 0.04 -9.42
N ARG A 99 -19.83 0.35 -8.37
CA ARG A 99 -21.00 1.24 -8.46
C ARG A 99 -20.59 2.63 -8.95
N ILE A 100 -19.52 3.19 -8.42
CA ILE A 100 -18.99 4.49 -8.85
C ILE A 100 -18.50 4.43 -10.29
N LEU A 101 -17.73 3.39 -10.66
CA LEU A 101 -17.25 3.19 -12.04
C LEU A 101 -18.41 3.13 -13.04
N LYS A 102 -19.49 2.41 -12.71
CA LYS A 102 -20.67 2.30 -13.58
C LYS A 102 -21.34 3.65 -13.86
N VAL A 103 -21.40 4.54 -12.87
CA VAL A 103 -22.05 5.85 -12.99
C VAL A 103 -21.11 6.91 -13.57
N LYS A 104 -19.91 7.06 -13.00
CA LYS A 104 -18.97 8.14 -13.38
C LYS A 104 -18.21 7.85 -14.67
N GLN A 105 -18.07 6.58 -15.06
CA GLN A 105 -17.37 6.15 -16.28
C GLN A 105 -16.03 6.90 -16.53
N PRO A 106 -15.11 7.00 -15.53
CA PRO A 106 -13.79 7.59 -15.76
C PRO A 106 -13.06 6.87 -16.90
N LYS A 107 -12.13 7.56 -17.56
CA LYS A 107 -11.32 7.01 -18.65
C LYS A 107 -10.55 5.77 -18.22
N CYS A 108 -10.04 5.76 -16.99
CA CYS A 108 -9.30 4.62 -16.46
C CYS A 108 -9.46 4.46 -14.94
N PHE A 109 -9.00 3.33 -14.43
CA PHE A 109 -8.84 3.11 -13.00
C PHE A 109 -7.56 2.33 -12.68
N LEU A 110 -7.10 2.47 -11.43
CA LEU A 110 -6.02 1.70 -10.82
C LEU A 110 -6.46 1.21 -9.44
N LEU A 111 -6.57 -0.11 -9.28
CA LEU A 111 -6.89 -0.75 -8.01
C LEU A 111 -5.67 -1.52 -7.48
N GLU A 112 -5.45 -1.47 -6.17
CA GLU A 112 -4.42 -2.26 -5.47
C GLU A 112 -5.08 -3.21 -4.47
N ASN A 113 -4.50 -4.41 -4.34
CA ASN A 113 -4.83 -5.34 -3.29
C ASN A 113 -3.65 -6.27 -2.93
N VAL A 114 -3.80 -7.08 -1.88
CA VAL A 114 -2.80 -8.09 -1.53
C VAL A 114 -2.70 -9.18 -2.61
N LYS A 115 -1.49 -9.71 -2.82
CA LYS A 115 -1.26 -10.79 -3.80
C LYS A 115 -2.13 -12.04 -3.58
N GLY A 116 -2.61 -12.25 -2.35
CA GLY A 116 -3.44 -13.40 -2.00
C GLY A 116 -4.82 -13.41 -2.67
N LEU A 117 -5.33 -12.24 -3.11
CA LEU A 117 -6.66 -12.13 -3.71
C LEU A 117 -6.81 -13.02 -4.96
N ILE A 118 -5.76 -13.15 -5.77
CA ILE A 118 -5.78 -13.95 -7.01
C ILE A 118 -6.04 -15.44 -6.74
N HIS A 119 -5.63 -15.95 -5.58
CA HIS A 119 -5.78 -17.37 -5.21
C HIS A 119 -6.98 -17.62 -4.29
N HIS A 120 -7.71 -16.57 -3.90
CA HIS A 120 -8.79 -16.67 -2.93
C HIS A 120 -9.94 -17.53 -3.48
N LYS A 121 -10.43 -18.49 -2.68
CA LYS A 121 -11.51 -19.43 -3.05
C LYS A 121 -11.28 -20.07 -4.44
N GLN A 122 -10.09 -20.62 -4.68
CA GLN A 122 -9.74 -21.21 -5.99
C GLN A 122 -9.95 -20.24 -7.17
N GLN A 123 -9.60 -18.97 -6.96
CA GLN A 123 -9.71 -17.86 -7.92
C GLN A 123 -11.13 -17.35 -8.19
N GLU A 124 -12.19 -17.94 -7.61
CA GLU A 124 -13.57 -17.56 -7.89
C GLU A 124 -13.86 -16.08 -7.56
N THR A 125 -13.40 -15.62 -6.40
CA THR A 125 -13.56 -14.22 -5.98
C THR A 125 -12.91 -13.26 -6.97
N PHE A 126 -11.67 -13.55 -7.38
CA PHE A 126 -10.94 -12.70 -8.31
C PHE A 126 -11.62 -12.65 -9.68
N LYS A 127 -12.06 -13.81 -10.21
CA LYS A 127 -12.81 -13.89 -11.48
C LYS A 127 -14.10 -13.07 -11.43
N THR A 128 -14.86 -13.14 -10.33
CA THR A 128 -16.08 -12.35 -10.15
C THR A 128 -15.80 -10.85 -10.16
N ILE A 129 -14.73 -10.40 -9.48
CA ILE A 129 -14.32 -8.98 -9.51
C ILE A 129 -13.97 -8.53 -10.93
N ILE A 130 -13.12 -9.30 -11.63
CA ILE A 130 -12.70 -8.97 -13.00
C ILE A 130 -13.93 -8.92 -13.94
N LYS A 131 -14.83 -9.90 -13.85
CA LYS A 131 -16.07 -9.91 -14.63
C LYS A 131 -16.93 -8.67 -14.35
N ALA A 132 -17.12 -8.31 -13.08
CA ALA A 132 -17.91 -7.15 -12.71
C ALA A 132 -17.30 -5.82 -13.18
N LEU A 133 -15.96 -5.70 -13.18
CA LEU A 133 -15.24 -4.55 -13.76
C LEU A 133 -15.42 -4.48 -15.28
N GLN A 134 -15.40 -5.62 -15.97
CA GLN A 134 -15.64 -5.68 -17.42
C GLN A 134 -17.09 -5.35 -17.80
N GLU A 135 -18.05 -5.81 -17.00
CA GLU A 135 -19.47 -5.45 -17.11
C GLU A 135 -19.71 -3.97 -16.79
N ALA A 136 -18.86 -3.34 -15.98
CA ALA A 136 -18.91 -1.90 -15.73
C ALA A 136 -18.41 -1.06 -16.92
N GLY A 137 -17.97 -1.67 -18.02
CA GLY A 137 -17.58 -0.96 -19.25
C GLY A 137 -16.08 -0.87 -19.50
N TYR A 138 -15.26 -1.68 -18.82
CA TYR A 138 -13.80 -1.58 -18.88
C TYR A 138 -13.11 -2.80 -19.51
N THR A 139 -12.00 -2.55 -20.19
CA THR A 139 -10.99 -3.56 -20.52
C THR A 139 -9.98 -3.60 -19.38
N THR A 140 -9.74 -4.77 -18.79
CA THR A 140 -8.97 -4.92 -17.54
C THR A 140 -7.65 -5.67 -17.74
N TYR A 141 -6.60 -5.19 -17.08
CA TYR A 141 -5.27 -5.78 -17.02
C TYR A 141 -4.89 -5.96 -15.55
N TYR A 142 -4.15 -7.01 -15.21
CA TYR A 142 -3.67 -7.19 -13.83
C TYR A 142 -2.28 -7.82 -13.79
N GLN A 143 -1.50 -7.46 -12.77
CA GLN A 143 -0.17 -8.01 -12.54
C GLN A 143 0.20 -7.92 -11.06
N ILE A 144 0.98 -8.90 -10.59
CA ILE A 144 1.65 -8.80 -9.29
C ILE A 144 2.97 -8.08 -9.50
N LEU A 145 3.18 -6.98 -8.77
CA LEU A 145 4.43 -6.22 -8.80
C LEU A 145 5.05 -6.19 -7.40
N ASN A 146 6.37 -6.26 -7.34
CA ASN A 146 7.13 -6.15 -6.11
C ASN A 146 7.74 -4.76 -5.98
N SER A 147 7.52 -4.10 -4.84
CA SER A 147 8.02 -2.73 -4.60
C SER A 147 9.55 -2.63 -4.68
N ALA A 148 10.26 -3.74 -4.42
CA ALA A 148 11.72 -3.83 -4.58
C ALA A 148 12.21 -3.59 -6.02
N ASP A 149 11.35 -3.82 -7.02
CA ASP A 149 11.66 -3.57 -8.43
C ASP A 149 11.35 -2.12 -8.85
N PHE A 150 10.90 -1.28 -7.92
CA PHE A 150 10.53 0.11 -8.15
C PHE A 150 11.27 1.05 -7.19
N GLN A 151 12.56 0.77 -6.97
CA GLN A 151 13.48 1.61 -6.21
C GLN A 151 13.03 1.84 -4.76
N LEU A 152 12.48 0.81 -4.11
CA LEU A 152 12.15 0.82 -2.68
C LEU A 152 12.83 -0.35 -2.00
N ALA A 153 13.46 -0.12 -0.85
CA ALA A 153 14.06 -1.19 -0.05
C ALA A 153 13.02 -2.08 0.68
N GLN A 154 11.96 -2.52 -0.02
CA GLN A 154 10.87 -3.29 0.54
C GLN A 154 10.41 -4.42 -0.40
N LYS A 155 10.53 -5.68 0.05
CA LYS A 155 9.89 -6.85 -0.57
C LYS A 155 8.40 -6.85 -0.27
N ARG A 156 7.64 -6.15 -1.11
CA ARG A 156 6.18 -6.00 -1.01
C ARG A 156 5.55 -6.28 -2.35
N GLU A 157 5.01 -7.49 -2.46
CA GLU A 157 4.23 -7.94 -3.61
C GLU A 157 2.76 -7.58 -3.43
N ARG A 158 2.20 -6.93 -4.44
CA ARG A 158 0.79 -6.51 -4.50
C ARG A 158 0.21 -6.77 -5.87
N LEU A 159 -1.07 -7.11 -5.87
CA LEU A 159 -1.87 -7.23 -7.08
C LEU A 159 -2.33 -5.83 -7.47
N TYR A 160 -2.05 -5.46 -8.71
CA TYR A 160 -2.55 -4.24 -9.32
C TYR A 160 -3.52 -4.61 -10.44
N ILE A 161 -4.67 -3.93 -10.49
CA ILE A 161 -5.67 -4.08 -11.54
C ILE A 161 -5.86 -2.72 -12.19
N VAL A 162 -5.56 -2.63 -13.48
CA VAL A 162 -5.73 -1.44 -14.30
C VAL A 162 -6.90 -1.67 -15.24
N GLY A 163 -7.75 -0.68 -15.42
CA GLY A 163 -8.83 -0.73 -16.40
C GLY A 163 -8.88 0.52 -17.26
N PHE A 164 -9.23 0.35 -18.53
CA PHE A 164 -9.50 1.42 -19.48
C PHE A 164 -10.93 1.29 -19.99
N ARG A 165 -11.65 2.39 -20.11
CA ARG A 165 -13.01 2.39 -20.63
C ARG A 165 -12.99 1.81 -22.06
N LYS A 166 -13.95 0.95 -22.42
CA LYS A 166 -13.90 0.12 -23.64
C LYS A 166 -13.81 0.91 -24.97
N ASP A 167 -14.20 2.17 -24.96
CA ASP A 167 -14.05 3.10 -26.10
C ASP A 167 -12.60 3.55 -26.33
N LEU A 168 -11.74 3.48 -25.31
CA LEU A 168 -10.32 3.82 -25.37
C LEU A 168 -9.52 2.58 -25.80
N LYS A 169 -9.24 2.46 -27.10
CA LYS A 169 -8.60 1.28 -27.70
C LYS A 169 -7.07 1.39 -27.68
N HIS A 170 -6.42 1.06 -26.56
CA HIS A 170 -4.96 0.99 -26.51
C HIS A 170 -4.46 -0.25 -25.74
N PRO A 171 -3.46 -0.98 -26.27
CA PRO A 171 -2.82 -2.05 -25.53
C PRO A 171 -2.05 -1.46 -24.34
N PHE A 172 -2.28 -2.02 -23.16
CA PHE A 172 -1.55 -1.65 -21.95
C PHE A 172 -0.60 -2.75 -21.50
N HIS A 173 0.60 -2.35 -21.09
CA HIS A 173 1.58 -3.22 -20.45
C HIS A 173 2.04 -2.56 -19.16
N PHE A 174 2.05 -3.35 -18.07
CA PHE A 174 2.61 -2.92 -16.81
C PHE A 174 4.09 -2.53 -16.96
N PRO A 175 4.59 -1.59 -16.13
CA PRO A 175 5.98 -1.19 -16.19
C PRO A 175 6.89 -2.38 -15.85
N LEU A 176 8.03 -2.45 -16.54
CA LEU A 176 9.13 -3.32 -16.14
C LEU A 176 9.84 -2.66 -14.95
N GLY A 177 10.02 -3.42 -13.88
CA GLY A 177 10.79 -2.94 -12.73
C GLY A 177 12.30 -2.98 -13.00
N LEU A 178 13.02 -2.13 -12.26
CA LEU A 178 14.48 -2.12 -12.20
C LEU A 178 14.88 -2.68 -10.84
N ALA A 179 15.27 -3.95 -10.82
CA ALA A 179 15.56 -4.66 -9.58
C ALA A 179 16.72 -4.00 -8.79
N ASN A 180 16.46 -3.66 -7.53
CA ASN A 180 17.47 -3.23 -6.54
C ASN A 180 18.32 -2.01 -6.91
N ASP A 181 17.77 -1.06 -7.67
CA ASP A 181 18.42 0.22 -7.95
C ASP A 181 18.14 1.25 -6.84
N TYR A 182 18.71 1.03 -5.64
CA TYR A 182 18.60 1.94 -4.49
C TYR A 182 19.72 1.68 -3.47
N TYR A 183 20.00 2.66 -2.60
CA TYR A 183 20.84 2.45 -1.42
C TYR A 183 19.98 2.25 -0.18
N PHE A 184 20.21 1.15 0.55
CA PHE A 184 19.44 0.81 1.76
C PHE A 184 19.38 1.96 2.79
N LYS A 185 20.50 2.66 2.97
CA LYS A 185 20.63 3.81 3.89
C LYS A 185 19.68 4.97 3.56
N ASP A 186 19.21 5.10 2.32
CA ASP A 186 18.35 6.21 1.91
C ASP A 186 16.96 6.12 2.55
N PHE A 187 16.58 4.92 3.01
CA PHE A 187 15.34 4.62 3.71
C PHE A 187 15.48 4.63 5.24
N LEU A 188 16.69 4.85 5.76
CA LEU A 188 16.95 4.92 7.18
C LEU A 188 16.87 6.37 7.68
N ASP A 189 16.42 6.52 8.91
CA ASP A 189 16.41 7.80 9.61
C ASP A 189 17.72 7.94 10.40
N ALA A 190 18.50 8.97 10.07
CA ALA A 190 19.80 9.19 10.69
C ALA A 190 19.68 9.43 12.20
N ASP A 191 18.54 9.97 12.63
CA ASP A 191 18.24 10.30 14.02
C ASP A 191 17.53 9.14 14.75
N ASN A 192 17.40 7.96 14.13
CA ASN A 192 16.78 6.81 14.78
C ASN A 192 17.68 6.23 15.86
N GLU A 193 17.39 6.59 17.11
CA GLU A 193 18.01 6.04 18.33
C GLU A 193 17.17 4.96 19.01
N CYS A 194 16.12 4.44 18.36
CA CYS A 194 15.28 3.38 18.91
C CYS A 194 15.99 2.02 18.85
N TYR A 195 16.88 1.76 19.80
CA TYR A 195 17.57 0.47 19.92
C TYR A 195 16.65 -0.63 20.47
N LEU A 196 16.84 -1.85 19.99
CA LEU A 196 16.29 -3.04 20.62
C LEU A 196 17.13 -3.37 21.86
N ASP A 197 16.48 -3.42 23.02
CA ASP A 197 17.07 -4.08 24.18
C ASP A 197 17.23 -5.57 23.86
N ILE A 198 18.48 -6.01 23.70
CA ILE A 198 18.81 -7.40 23.39
C ILE A 198 18.33 -8.34 24.49
N ASN A 199 18.22 -7.89 25.74
CA ASN A 199 17.74 -8.70 26.86
C ASN A 199 16.21 -8.75 26.95
N ASN A 200 15.50 -8.08 26.04
CA ASN A 200 14.04 -8.09 26.01
C ASN A 200 13.51 -9.54 25.94
N ALA A 201 12.63 -9.89 26.90
CA ALA A 201 12.12 -11.25 27.04
C ALA A 201 11.43 -11.79 25.78
N THR A 202 10.74 -10.94 25.02
CA THR A 202 10.10 -11.34 23.76
C THR A 202 11.15 -11.64 22.69
N PHE A 203 12.17 -10.80 22.56
CA PHE A 203 13.24 -11.04 21.59
C PHE A 203 14.07 -12.29 21.93
N GLN A 204 14.40 -12.49 23.20
CA GLN A 204 15.09 -13.69 23.68
C GLN A 204 14.27 -14.97 23.39
N LYS A 205 12.94 -14.93 23.55
CA LYS A 205 12.05 -16.04 23.13
C LYS A 205 12.10 -16.29 21.62
N TYR A 206 12.26 -15.27 20.78
CA TYR A 206 12.45 -15.47 19.34
C TYR A 206 13.79 -16.13 19.05
N LEU A 207 14.87 -15.67 19.67
CA LEU A 207 16.22 -16.17 19.42
C LEU A 207 16.38 -17.65 19.79
N HIS A 208 15.85 -18.06 20.95
CA HIS A 208 16.14 -19.38 21.55
C HIS A 208 15.04 -20.44 21.35
N ASN A 209 13.94 -20.12 20.66
CA ASN A 209 12.91 -21.13 20.47
C ASN A 209 13.37 -22.23 19.51
N LYS A 210 12.67 -23.38 19.57
CA LYS A 210 12.98 -24.58 18.78
C LYS A 210 13.06 -24.38 17.26
N TYR A 211 12.47 -23.30 16.71
CA TYR A 211 12.48 -23.01 15.29
C TYR A 211 13.69 -22.19 14.85
N ASN A 212 14.40 -21.53 15.77
CA ASN A 212 15.49 -20.58 15.47
C ASN A 212 16.84 -20.94 16.13
N HIS A 213 16.84 -21.77 17.18
CA HIS A 213 18.02 -22.07 18.02
C HIS A 213 19.32 -22.42 17.27
N ASN A 214 19.24 -23.04 16.08
CA ASN A 214 20.42 -23.39 15.27
C ASN A 214 20.53 -22.59 13.95
N ARG A 215 19.60 -21.67 13.68
CA ARG A 215 19.55 -20.90 12.42
C ARG A 215 20.19 -19.53 12.57
N VAL A 216 20.16 -18.96 13.76
CA VAL A 216 20.55 -17.57 14.05
C VAL A 216 21.14 -17.49 15.46
N SER A 217 22.24 -16.76 15.62
CA SER A 217 22.82 -16.44 16.92
C SER A 217 22.97 -14.92 17.05
N LEU A 218 22.89 -14.40 18.28
CA LEU A 218 23.01 -12.96 18.52
C LEU A 218 24.38 -12.44 18.08
N GLU A 219 25.44 -13.17 18.41
CA GLU A 219 26.82 -12.83 18.02
C GLU A 219 26.94 -12.67 16.50
N ASN A 220 26.41 -13.64 15.73
CA ASN A 220 26.42 -13.55 14.26
C ASN A 220 25.53 -12.41 13.75
N ILE A 221 24.37 -12.16 14.36
CA ILE A 221 23.51 -11.04 13.94
C ILE A 221 24.24 -9.71 14.09
N LEU A 222 24.95 -9.49 15.19
CA LEU A 222 25.62 -8.22 15.47
C LEU A 222 26.82 -7.95 14.54
N THR A 223 27.38 -8.96 13.87
CA THR A 223 28.45 -8.73 12.86
C THR A 223 27.93 -8.32 11.49
N LEU A 224 26.63 -8.52 11.22
CA LEU A 224 26.04 -8.20 9.93
C LEU A 224 25.67 -6.71 9.88
N GLU A 225 25.95 -6.05 8.75
CA GLU A 225 25.47 -4.69 8.47
C GLU A 225 24.25 -4.76 7.54
N ASN A 226 23.25 -3.90 7.77
CA ASN A 226 22.01 -3.83 7.00
C ASN A 226 21.22 -5.17 6.94
N ALA A 227 21.40 -6.03 7.94
CA ALA A 227 20.57 -7.20 8.10
C ALA A 227 19.25 -6.81 8.76
N VAL A 228 18.14 -7.08 8.10
CA VAL A 228 16.78 -6.85 8.63
C VAL A 228 16.29 -8.13 9.28
N LEU A 229 15.88 -8.02 10.54
CA LEU A 229 15.26 -9.09 11.31
C LEU A 229 13.75 -8.91 11.30
N ASP A 230 13.03 -9.97 10.91
CA ASP A 230 11.57 -10.02 10.96
C ASP A 230 11.12 -11.12 11.92
N THR A 231 10.60 -10.71 13.07
CA THR A 231 9.92 -11.61 14.00
C THR A 231 8.49 -11.83 13.54
N ARG A 232 8.15 -13.09 13.22
CA ARG A 232 6.82 -13.46 12.72
C ARG A 232 6.34 -14.76 13.35
N GLN A 233 5.27 -14.66 14.14
CA GLN A 233 4.73 -15.80 14.91
C GLN A 233 5.81 -16.38 15.83
N SER A 234 6.46 -17.48 15.46
CA SER A 234 7.59 -18.08 16.19
C SER A 234 8.91 -18.02 15.41
N ASP A 235 8.90 -17.55 14.16
CA ASP A 235 10.05 -17.53 13.26
C ASP A 235 10.78 -16.18 13.35
N LEU A 236 12.12 -16.22 13.24
CA LEU A 236 12.97 -15.04 13.05
C LEU A 236 13.62 -15.16 11.67
N ARG A 237 13.27 -14.24 10.77
CA ARG A 237 13.79 -14.22 9.40
C ARG A 237 14.83 -13.13 9.23
N LEU A 238 15.87 -13.42 8.47
CA LEU A 238 16.87 -12.46 8.07
C LEU A 238 16.69 -12.09 6.60
N TYR A 239 16.78 -10.79 6.32
CA TYR A 239 16.85 -10.21 5.00
C TYR A 239 18.08 -9.30 4.95
N PHE A 240 18.66 -9.06 3.77
CA PHE A 240 19.85 -8.23 3.62
C PHE A 240 19.56 -7.09 2.67
N ASN A 241 19.87 -5.86 3.10
CA ASN A 241 19.65 -4.61 2.34
C ASN A 241 18.20 -4.41 1.86
N VAL A 242 17.22 -5.05 2.49
CA VAL A 242 15.80 -4.94 2.10
C VAL A 242 14.90 -5.32 3.26
N PHE A 243 13.81 -4.58 3.46
CA PHE A 243 12.79 -4.91 4.44
C PHE A 243 11.73 -5.85 3.83
N PRO A 244 11.13 -6.75 4.60
CA PRO A 244 9.92 -7.43 4.16
C PRO A 244 8.72 -6.47 4.16
N THR A 245 7.57 -6.95 3.71
CA THR A 245 6.31 -6.19 3.71
C THR A 245 5.98 -5.65 5.11
N LEU A 246 5.77 -4.34 5.21
CA LEU A 246 5.31 -3.67 6.43
C LEU A 246 3.90 -4.13 6.84
N ARG A 247 3.62 -4.22 8.15
CA ARG A 247 2.38 -4.76 8.72
C ARG A 247 1.73 -3.75 9.67
N THR A 248 0.40 -3.72 9.69
CA THR A 248 -0.39 -2.74 10.47
C THR A 248 -0.39 -2.97 11.98
N SER A 249 -0.34 -4.23 12.43
CA SER A 249 -0.60 -4.61 13.83
C SER A 249 0.53 -5.39 14.50
N ARG A 250 1.65 -5.61 13.80
CA ARG A 250 2.79 -6.40 14.31
C ARG A 250 4.11 -5.70 14.02
N HIS A 251 4.61 -4.99 15.03
CA HIS A 251 5.92 -4.35 15.01
C HIS A 251 6.97 -5.35 15.52
N GLY A 252 7.71 -5.90 14.56
CA GLY A 252 8.73 -6.93 14.78
C GLY A 252 9.84 -6.84 13.75
N LEU A 253 10.01 -5.63 13.19
CA LEU A 253 11.03 -5.33 12.19
C LEU A 253 12.15 -4.57 12.87
N PHE A 254 13.33 -5.16 12.81
CA PHE A 254 14.56 -4.59 13.31
C PHE A 254 15.60 -4.60 12.20
N TYR A 255 16.66 -3.83 12.35
CA TYR A 255 17.79 -3.90 11.45
C TYR A 255 19.10 -3.68 12.20
N THR A 256 20.17 -4.25 11.66
CA THR A 256 21.51 -4.10 12.21
C THR A 256 22.19 -2.89 11.59
N GLN A 257 22.87 -2.12 12.44
CA GLN A 257 23.69 -0.99 12.02
C GLN A 257 24.79 -0.76 13.06
N LYS A 258 26.05 -0.77 12.62
CA LYS A 258 27.23 -0.51 13.46
C LYS A 258 27.26 -1.38 14.72
N GLY A 259 27.01 -2.69 14.56
CA GLY A 259 27.05 -3.65 15.67
C GLY A 259 25.90 -3.53 16.68
N LYS A 260 24.84 -2.79 16.34
CA LYS A 260 23.63 -2.63 17.18
C LYS A 260 22.39 -3.04 16.40
N ILE A 261 21.32 -3.39 17.12
CA ILE A 261 20.00 -3.69 16.54
C ILE A 261 19.07 -2.51 16.81
N LYS A 262 18.52 -1.91 15.75
CA LYS A 262 17.55 -0.81 15.81
C LYS A 262 16.15 -1.29 15.44
N LYS A 263 15.13 -0.68 16.02
CA LYS A 263 13.72 -0.88 15.67
C LYS A 263 13.38 0.02 14.49
N LEU A 264 12.68 -0.53 13.50
CA LEU A 264 12.14 0.27 12.39
C LEU A 264 11.11 1.27 12.93
N ASN A 265 11.31 2.57 12.67
CA ASN A 265 10.42 3.64 13.11
C ASN A 265 9.42 4.06 12.00
N ALA A 266 8.51 4.97 12.34
CA ALA A 266 7.48 5.49 11.43
C ALA A 266 8.06 6.25 10.23
N ILE A 267 9.11 7.05 10.47
CA ILE A 267 9.80 7.84 9.44
C ILE A 267 10.38 6.91 8.37
N GLU A 268 11.13 5.89 8.80
CA GLU A 268 11.70 4.86 7.95
C GLU A 268 10.60 4.07 7.23
N SER A 269 9.51 3.74 7.92
CA SER A 269 8.36 3.02 7.32
C SER A 269 7.68 3.82 6.20
N LEU A 270 7.58 5.13 6.33
CA LEU A 270 7.04 6.01 5.27
C LEU A 270 8.02 6.17 4.11
N LEU A 271 9.32 6.28 4.38
CA LEU A 271 10.36 6.25 3.35
C LEU A 271 10.30 4.96 2.54
N LEU A 272 10.14 3.81 3.21
CA LEU A 272 10.00 2.49 2.58
C LEU A 272 8.75 2.36 1.71
N GLN A 273 7.77 3.26 1.85
CA GLN A 273 6.59 3.36 0.98
C GLN A 273 6.74 4.43 -0.12
N GLY A 274 7.88 5.12 -0.17
CA GLY A 274 8.19 6.13 -1.18
C GLY A 274 7.65 7.53 -0.87
N PHE A 275 7.22 7.79 0.38
CA PHE A 275 6.81 9.14 0.78
C PHE A 275 8.02 10.08 0.81
N PRO A 276 7.89 11.32 0.29
CA PRO A 276 9.00 12.25 0.24
C PRO A 276 9.33 12.81 1.63
N ARG A 277 10.63 13.01 1.91
CA ARG A 277 11.15 13.55 3.18
C ARG A 277 10.48 14.86 3.59
N GLY A 278 10.15 15.74 2.64
CA GLY A 278 9.48 17.00 2.92
C GLY A 278 8.07 16.86 3.49
N LEU A 279 7.33 15.80 3.15
CA LEU A 279 6.04 15.51 3.79
C LEU A 279 6.23 14.87 5.16
N ILE A 280 7.17 13.93 5.25
CA ILE A 280 7.50 13.24 6.50
C ILE A 280 7.97 14.24 7.58
N ALA A 281 8.71 15.28 7.19
CA ALA A 281 9.14 16.35 8.10
C ALA A 281 7.97 17.11 8.77
N LYS A 282 6.76 17.12 8.18
CA LYS A 282 5.59 17.77 8.79
C LYS A 282 5.03 17.03 10.00
N ILE A 283 5.26 15.71 10.07
CA ILE A 283 4.80 14.84 11.16
C ILE A 283 5.92 14.48 12.12
N LYS A 284 7.19 14.60 11.70
CA LYS A 284 8.35 14.41 12.58
C LYS A 284 8.25 15.36 13.77
N ASP A 285 8.41 14.82 14.97
CA ASP A 285 8.35 15.54 16.26
C ASP A 285 7.01 16.23 16.56
N ASN A 286 5.95 15.95 15.79
CA ASN A 286 4.63 16.50 16.03
C ASN A 286 3.85 15.59 17.01
N PRO A 287 3.55 16.03 18.25
CA PRO A 287 2.94 15.19 19.28
C PRO A 287 1.52 14.69 18.93
N ASN A 288 0.91 15.30 17.91
CA ASN A 288 -0.39 14.90 17.39
C ASN A 288 -0.36 13.60 16.56
N PHE A 289 0.81 13.14 16.15
CA PHE A 289 0.99 11.97 15.29
C PHE A 289 1.76 10.89 16.05
N LYS A 290 1.01 9.92 16.58
CA LYS A 290 1.59 8.83 17.37
C LYS A 290 2.33 7.85 16.46
N GLU A 291 3.52 7.45 16.90
CA GLU A 291 4.39 6.45 16.24
C GLU A 291 3.61 5.19 15.81
N SER A 292 2.80 4.62 16.71
CA SER A 292 2.01 3.42 16.44
C SER A 292 0.96 3.61 15.33
N HIS A 293 0.33 4.79 15.26
CA HIS A 293 -0.63 5.11 14.21
C HIS A 293 0.07 5.28 12.87
N LEU A 294 1.19 6.00 12.84
CA LEU A 294 1.98 6.21 11.62
C LEU A 294 2.54 4.89 11.06
N LEU A 295 3.05 3.99 11.93
CA LEU A 295 3.49 2.66 11.51
C LEU A 295 2.34 1.85 10.90
N SER A 296 1.14 1.92 11.48
CA SER A 296 -0.05 1.26 10.94
C SER A 296 -0.46 1.85 9.58
N GLN A 297 -0.46 3.19 9.47
CA GLN A 297 -0.74 3.91 8.22
C GLN A 297 0.28 3.54 7.12
N ALA A 298 1.57 3.50 7.43
CA ALA A 298 2.62 3.08 6.50
C ALA A 298 2.43 1.61 6.08
N GLY A 299 2.01 0.71 6.97
CA GLY A 299 1.70 -0.68 6.61
C GLY A 299 0.58 -0.81 5.56
N ASN A 300 -0.45 0.05 5.67
CA ASN A 300 -1.59 0.10 4.76
C ASN A 300 -1.32 0.89 3.47
N ALA A 301 -0.38 1.83 3.48
CA ALA A 301 -0.13 2.69 2.33
C ALA A 301 0.26 1.89 1.07
N MET A 302 -0.22 2.36 -0.07
CA MET A 302 0.29 1.99 -1.39
C MET A 302 1.71 2.53 -1.56
N SER A 303 2.53 1.80 -2.32
CA SER A 303 3.91 2.19 -2.60
C SER A 303 3.94 3.23 -3.71
N VAL A 304 4.33 4.46 -3.39
CA VAL A 304 4.23 5.64 -4.26
C VAL A 304 4.95 5.41 -5.60
N ASN A 305 6.14 4.80 -5.56
CA ASN A 305 6.95 4.56 -6.75
C ASN A 305 6.28 3.58 -7.73
N VAL A 306 5.63 2.54 -7.21
CA VAL A 306 4.92 1.56 -8.04
C VAL A 306 3.72 2.22 -8.71
N ILE A 307 2.94 3.00 -7.95
CA ILE A 307 1.79 3.75 -8.48
C ILE A 307 2.24 4.72 -9.59
N ALA A 308 3.31 5.49 -9.37
CA ALA A 308 3.85 6.41 -10.37
C ALA A 308 4.30 5.68 -11.65
N ALA A 309 4.96 4.52 -11.52
CA ALA A 309 5.41 3.73 -12.66
C ALA A 309 4.22 3.19 -13.47
N ILE A 310 3.17 2.70 -12.81
CA ILE A 310 1.94 2.25 -13.48
C ILE A 310 1.24 3.43 -14.16
N ALA A 311 1.08 4.55 -13.45
CA ALA A 311 0.42 5.75 -13.97
C ALA A 311 1.11 6.28 -15.22
N LYS A 312 2.45 6.29 -15.28
CA LYS A 312 3.21 6.66 -16.48
C LYS A 312 2.86 5.79 -17.69
N GLN A 313 2.61 4.49 -17.47
CA GLN A 313 2.17 3.57 -18.54
C GLN A 313 0.70 3.78 -18.89
N MET A 314 -0.16 4.04 -17.91
CA MET A 314 -1.58 4.34 -18.13
C MET A 314 -1.77 5.58 -18.98
N LEU A 315 -1.00 6.64 -18.73
CA LEU A 315 -1.09 7.90 -19.47
C LEU A 315 -0.75 7.72 -20.96
N LYS A 316 0.22 6.86 -21.29
CA LYS A 316 0.55 6.53 -22.69
C LYS A 316 -0.58 5.80 -23.42
N ALA A 317 -1.47 5.12 -22.69
CA ALA A 317 -2.59 4.37 -23.24
C ALA A 317 -3.88 5.20 -23.32
N ILE A 318 -3.89 6.44 -22.82
CA ILE A 318 -5.06 7.34 -22.83
C ILE A 318 -4.82 8.56 -23.75
N GLN A 319 -3.57 8.83 -24.10
CA GLN A 319 -3.16 9.82 -25.10
C GLN A 319 -3.42 9.31 -26.52
#